data_AF-A0AAN5CX99-F1
#
_entry.id   AF-A0AAN5CX99-F1
#
_cell.length_a   1.000
_cell.length_b   1.000
_cell.length_c   1.000
_cell.angle_alpha   90.00
_cell.angle_beta   90.00
_cell.angle_gamma   90.00
#
_symmetry.space_group_name_H-M   'P 1'
#
loop_
_entity.id
_entity.type
_entity.pdbx_description
1 polymer ?
#
loop_
_entity_poly.entity_id
_entity_poly.type
_entity_poly.pdbx_seq_one_letter_code
_entity_poly.pdbx_strand_id
1 'polypeptide(L)'
;RITNKAIRQVIEESVKYATSETGESSFLKSLTFTIAMSFHSILEGFALGVQGTTSRILTLFFSLLLHKSIEAFSVGLQVAKGNTSRMKAVIGTILIYALMTPIGSMLGAALQSSSIDPMHKLGAVLLFESLAAGTFIYVTFLEVLAREKENEINSLHQLISIVIGFSLIALLQFLTTG
;
A
#
# COMPACT_ATOMS: atom_id res chain seq x y z
N ARG A 1 -25.74 1.25 47.06
CA ARG A 1 -25.92 0.25 45.97
C ARG A 1 -26.26 0.90 44.62
N ILE A 2 -27.14 1.91 44.58
CA ILE A 2 -27.57 2.62 43.35
C ILE A 2 -26.45 3.49 42.75
N THR A 3 -25.68 4.20 43.58
CA THR A 3 -24.57 5.08 43.17
C THR A 3 -23.47 4.35 42.41
N ASN A 4 -23.17 3.11 42.79
CA ASN A 4 -22.16 2.27 42.15
C ASN A 4 -22.61 1.80 40.74
N LYS A 5 -23.93 1.71 40.51
CA LYS A 5 -24.51 1.32 39.23
C LYS A 5 -24.48 2.48 38.23
N ALA A 6 -24.81 3.68 38.68
CA ALA A 6 -24.74 4.90 37.85
C ALA A 6 -23.29 5.22 37.42
N ILE A 7 -22.32 5.10 38.34
CA ILE A 7 -20.89 5.30 38.02
C ILE A 7 -20.40 4.28 36.99
N ARG A 8 -20.76 2.99 37.13
CA ARG A 8 -20.40 1.96 36.15
C ARG A 8 -20.98 2.23 34.76
N GLN A 9 -22.22 2.71 34.69
CA GLN A 9 -22.85 3.04 33.41
C GLN A 9 -22.14 4.18 32.68
N VAL A 10 -21.75 5.25 33.39
CA VAL A 10 -21.00 6.37 32.80
C VAL A 10 -19.60 5.92 32.35
N ILE A 11 -18.95 5.03 33.10
CA ILE A 11 -17.67 4.43 32.70
C ILE A 11 -17.85 3.56 31.43
N GLU A 12 -18.89 2.74 31.37
CA GLU A 12 -19.17 1.91 30.18
C GLU A 12 -19.49 2.75 28.94
N GLU A 13 -20.27 3.82 29.08
CA GLU A 13 -20.57 4.74 27.97
C GLU A 13 -19.33 5.52 27.50
N SER A 14 -18.50 6.01 28.42
CA SER A 14 -17.25 6.71 28.07
C SER A 14 -16.21 5.78 27.44
N VAL A 15 -16.09 4.54 27.93
CA VAL A 15 -15.25 3.50 27.30
C VAL A 15 -15.79 3.15 25.91
N LYS A 16 -17.11 2.99 25.75
CA LYS A 16 -17.73 2.73 24.45
C LYS A 16 -17.51 3.88 23.46
N TYR A 17 -17.61 5.12 23.92
CA TYR A 17 -17.33 6.31 23.10
C TYR A 17 -15.86 6.34 22.65
N ALA A 18 -14.92 6.21 23.59
CA ALA A 18 -13.48 6.23 23.29
C ALA A 18 -13.03 5.06 22.39
N THR A 19 -13.58 3.86 22.61
CA THR A 19 -13.31 2.69 21.76
C THR A 19 -13.94 2.81 20.36
N SER A 20 -15.05 3.56 20.22
CA SER A 20 -15.66 3.82 18.92
C SER A 20 -14.87 4.83 18.07
N GLU A 21 -14.39 5.93 18.65
CA GLU A 21 -13.55 6.91 17.92
C GLU A 21 -12.19 6.33 17.49
N THR A 22 -11.57 5.52 18.35
CA THR A 22 -10.31 4.83 18.03
C THR A 22 -10.51 3.74 16.96
N GLY A 23 -11.66 3.05 16.96
CA GLY A 23 -12.04 2.10 15.92
C GLY A 23 -12.31 2.75 14.56
N GLU A 24 -12.98 3.90 14.54
CA GLU A 24 -13.29 4.62 13.30
C GLU A 24 -12.03 5.23 12.66
N SER A 25 -11.17 5.86 13.46
CA SER A 25 -9.91 6.43 12.98
C SER A 25 -8.94 5.36 12.45
N SER A 26 -8.85 4.20 13.09
CA SER A 26 -8.02 3.08 12.61
C SER A 26 -8.57 2.44 11.33
N PHE A 27 -9.89 2.36 11.19
CA PHE A 27 -10.53 1.90 9.96
C PHE A 27 -10.28 2.84 8.78
N LEU A 28 -10.49 4.16 8.97
CA LEU A 28 -10.23 5.16 7.93
C LEU A 28 -8.75 5.15 7.52
N LYS A 29 -7.85 5.08 8.49
CA LYS A 29 -6.40 4.93 8.26
C LYS A 29 -6.09 3.70 7.40
N SER A 30 -6.70 2.56 7.71
CA SER A 30 -6.53 1.34 6.91
C SER A 30 -7.10 1.46 5.50
N LEU A 31 -8.24 2.13 5.36
CA LEU A 31 -8.93 2.30 4.09
C LEU A 31 -8.13 3.21 3.15
N THR A 32 -7.71 4.39 3.62
CA THR A 32 -6.90 5.32 2.83
C THR A 32 -5.60 4.68 2.38
N PHE A 33 -4.92 3.95 3.28
CA PHE A 33 -3.70 3.20 2.95
C PHE A 33 -3.93 2.17 1.86
N THR A 34 -5.01 1.39 1.97
CA THR A 34 -5.33 0.35 0.98
C THR A 34 -5.69 0.97 -0.38
N ILE A 35 -6.39 2.10 -0.39
CA ILE A 35 -6.75 2.83 -1.62
C ILE A 35 -5.49 3.39 -2.28
N ALA A 36 -4.61 4.06 -1.52
CA ALA A 36 -3.38 4.63 -2.03
C ALA A 36 -2.47 3.54 -2.63
N MET A 37 -2.29 2.43 -1.92
CA MET A 37 -1.51 1.28 -2.42
C MET A 37 -2.17 0.59 -3.60
N SER A 38 -3.51 0.53 -3.66
CA SER A 38 -4.23 0.00 -4.82
C SER A 38 -4.01 0.85 -6.07
N PHE A 39 -4.07 2.18 -5.92
CA PHE A 39 -3.79 3.10 -7.02
C PHE A 39 -2.35 2.96 -7.51
N HIS A 40 -1.37 2.95 -6.60
CA HIS A 40 0.03 2.66 -6.90
C HIS A 40 0.19 1.36 -7.69
N SER A 41 -0.47 0.29 -7.24
CA SER A 41 -0.45 -1.04 -7.86
C SER A 41 -0.96 -1.07 -9.31
N ILE A 42 -1.96 -0.25 -9.66
CA ILE A 42 -2.45 -0.12 -11.04
C ILE A 42 -1.37 0.52 -11.92
N LEU A 43 -0.73 1.59 -11.43
CA LEU A 43 0.26 2.36 -12.19
C LEU A 43 1.49 1.51 -12.53
N GLU A 44 2.02 0.77 -11.57
CA GLU A 44 3.15 -0.14 -11.80
C GLU A 44 2.78 -1.30 -12.74
N GLY A 45 1.58 -1.87 -12.57
CA GLY A 45 1.06 -2.91 -13.46
C GLY A 45 0.99 -2.42 -14.90
N PHE A 46 0.53 -1.18 -15.11
CA PHE A 46 0.50 -0.57 -16.43
C PHE A 46 1.89 -0.44 -17.05
N ALA A 47 2.88 0.06 -16.30
CA ALA A 47 4.26 0.17 -16.78
C ALA A 47 4.84 -1.19 -17.21
N LEU A 48 4.53 -2.26 -16.46
CA LEU A 48 4.87 -3.64 -16.84
C LEU A 48 4.16 -4.09 -18.13
N GLY A 49 2.89 -3.76 -18.30
CA GLY A 49 2.08 -4.16 -19.45
C GLY A 49 2.50 -3.49 -20.77
N VAL A 50 3.07 -2.29 -20.72
CA VAL A 50 3.51 -1.56 -21.93
C VAL A 50 4.82 -2.12 -22.51
N GLN A 51 5.53 -3.00 -21.80
CA GLN A 51 6.84 -3.47 -22.22
C GLN A 51 6.80 -4.26 -23.53
N GLY A 52 7.70 -3.91 -24.46
CA GLY A 52 7.69 -4.44 -25.83
C GLY A 52 8.50 -5.72 -26.05
N THR A 53 9.31 -6.18 -25.09
CA THR A 53 10.14 -7.38 -25.22
C THR A 53 9.98 -8.31 -24.04
N THR A 54 9.99 -9.63 -24.30
CA THR A 54 9.87 -10.66 -23.27
C THR A 54 10.94 -10.53 -22.18
N SER A 55 12.18 -10.19 -22.56
CA SER A 55 13.25 -9.97 -21.59
C SER A 55 12.93 -8.82 -20.63
N ARG A 56 12.46 -7.67 -21.13
CA ARG A 56 12.08 -6.53 -20.27
C ARG A 56 10.87 -6.86 -19.39
N ILE A 57 9.87 -7.56 -19.95
CA ILE A 57 8.71 -8.02 -19.18
C ILE A 57 9.15 -8.90 -18.02
N LEU A 58 10.01 -9.90 -18.27
CA LEU A 58 10.49 -10.80 -17.21
C LEU A 58 11.32 -10.09 -16.16
N THR A 59 12.26 -9.22 -16.58
CA THR A 59 13.06 -8.40 -15.65
C THR A 59 12.16 -7.55 -14.74
N LEU A 60 11.21 -6.82 -15.32
CA LEU A 60 10.30 -5.98 -14.55
C LEU A 60 9.31 -6.79 -13.72
N PHE A 61 8.87 -7.96 -14.19
CA PHE A 61 7.99 -8.85 -13.44
C PHE A 61 8.66 -9.38 -12.17
N PHE A 62 9.92 -9.85 -12.25
CA PHE A 62 10.64 -10.33 -11.06
C PHE A 62 10.99 -9.18 -10.12
N SER A 63 11.41 -8.03 -10.65
CA SER A 63 11.60 -6.81 -9.86
C SER A 63 10.31 -6.47 -9.10
N LEU A 64 9.18 -6.43 -9.81
CA LEU A 64 7.86 -6.13 -9.26
C LEU A 64 7.43 -7.16 -8.21
N LEU A 65 7.60 -8.45 -8.47
CA LEU A 65 7.21 -9.52 -7.54
C LEU A 65 7.90 -9.38 -6.17
N LEU A 66 9.17 -8.99 -6.15
CA LEU A 66 9.95 -8.84 -4.92
C LEU A 66 9.39 -7.73 -4.03
N HIS A 67 9.22 -6.52 -4.57
CA HIS A 67 8.68 -5.41 -3.77
C HIS A 67 7.17 -5.55 -3.53
N LYS A 68 6.44 -6.20 -4.45
CA LYS A 68 5.00 -6.43 -4.29
C LYS A 68 4.65 -7.34 -3.12
N SER A 69 5.51 -8.31 -2.81
CA SER A 69 5.31 -9.23 -1.69
C SER A 69 5.33 -8.46 -0.35
N ILE A 70 6.20 -7.48 -0.22
CA ILE A 70 6.39 -6.68 1.00
C ILE A 70 5.25 -5.67 1.13
N GLU A 71 4.87 -5.02 0.03
CA GLU A 71 3.69 -4.15 0.01
C GLU A 71 2.41 -4.89 0.36
N ALA A 72 2.18 -6.05 -0.24
CA ALA A 72 1.01 -6.89 0.02
C ALA A 72 0.95 -7.32 1.49
N PHE A 73 2.09 -7.68 2.07
CA PHE A 73 2.18 -7.97 3.49
C PHE A 73 1.81 -6.75 4.35
N SER A 74 2.33 -5.56 4.01
CA SER A 74 2.02 -4.31 4.73
C SER A 74 0.52 -3.96 4.65
N VAL A 75 -0.08 -4.05 3.45
CA VAL A 75 -1.53 -3.84 3.25
C VAL A 75 -2.34 -4.86 4.05
N GLY A 76 -1.99 -6.14 3.95
CA GLY A 76 -2.67 -7.20 4.70
C GLY A 76 -2.60 -6.99 6.22
N LEU A 77 -1.44 -6.61 6.74
CA LEU A 77 -1.24 -6.31 8.15
C LEU A 77 -2.06 -5.08 8.59
N GLN A 78 -2.04 -4.00 7.81
CA GLN A 78 -2.75 -2.77 8.12
C GLN A 78 -4.27 -2.98 8.14
N VAL A 79 -4.79 -3.75 7.18
CA VAL A 79 -6.21 -4.11 7.08
C VAL A 79 -6.63 -5.07 8.19
N ALA A 80 -5.80 -6.07 8.50
CA ALA A 80 -6.09 -7.01 9.59
C ALA A 80 -6.14 -6.29 10.96
N LYS A 81 -5.22 -5.35 11.21
CA LYS A 81 -5.20 -4.53 12.44
C LYS A 81 -6.40 -3.59 12.55
N GLY A 82 -6.85 -3.01 11.43
CA GLY A 82 -7.99 -2.08 11.40
C GLY A 82 -9.37 -2.74 11.37
N ASN A 83 -9.46 -4.05 11.13
CA ASN A 83 -10.72 -4.78 10.91
C ASN A 83 -10.77 -6.18 11.55
N THR A 84 -10.24 -6.34 12.76
CA THR A 84 -10.09 -7.65 13.44
C THR A 84 -11.37 -8.48 13.53
N SER A 85 -12.55 -7.84 13.61
CA SER A 85 -13.86 -8.53 13.68
C SER A 85 -14.50 -8.82 12.31
N ARG A 86 -13.91 -8.38 11.20
CA ARG A 86 -14.52 -8.41 9.86
C ARG A 86 -13.64 -9.15 8.83
N MET A 87 -13.25 -10.38 9.13
CA MET A 87 -12.37 -11.19 8.27
C MET A 87 -12.80 -11.28 6.80
N LYS A 88 -14.12 -11.34 6.51
CA LYS A 88 -14.61 -11.32 5.12
C LYS A 88 -14.27 -10.03 4.38
N ALA A 89 -14.34 -8.89 5.06
CA ALA A 89 -13.98 -7.60 4.48
C ALA A 89 -12.46 -7.48 4.29
N VAL A 90 -11.67 -8.02 5.21
CA VAL A 90 -10.20 -8.11 5.09
C VAL A 90 -9.81 -8.94 3.86
N ILE A 91 -10.38 -10.12 3.69
CA ILE A 91 -10.12 -10.97 2.52
C ILE A 91 -10.56 -10.26 1.23
N GLY A 92 -11.75 -9.66 1.23
CA GLY A 92 -12.27 -8.93 0.07
C GLY A 92 -11.36 -7.77 -0.36
N THR A 93 -10.86 -6.98 0.59
CA THR A 93 -9.96 -5.85 0.31
C THR A 93 -8.58 -6.31 -0.18
N ILE A 94 -8.03 -7.38 0.37
CA ILE A 94 -6.77 -7.97 -0.12
C ILE A 94 -6.93 -8.51 -1.54
N LEU A 95 -8.07 -9.16 -1.85
CA LEU A 95 -8.35 -9.66 -3.20
C LEU A 95 -8.49 -8.50 -4.20
N ILE A 96 -9.19 -7.43 -3.82
CA ILE A 96 -9.30 -6.21 -4.64
C ILE A 96 -7.91 -5.64 -4.91
N TYR A 97 -7.08 -5.48 -3.87
CA TYR A 97 -5.70 -5.01 -4.02
C TYR A 97 -4.86 -5.90 -4.95
N ALA A 98 -4.97 -7.23 -4.81
CA ALA A 98 -4.23 -8.18 -5.65
C ALA A 98 -4.60 -8.11 -7.14
N LEU A 99 -5.84 -7.72 -7.46
CA LEU A 99 -6.31 -7.55 -8.84
C LEU A 99 -5.81 -6.26 -9.51
N MET A 100 -5.34 -5.28 -8.73
CA MET A 100 -4.94 -3.97 -9.26
C MET A 100 -3.75 -4.05 -10.22
N THR A 101 -2.72 -4.85 -9.91
CA THR A 101 -1.57 -5.03 -10.83
C THR A 101 -1.96 -5.74 -12.12
N PRO A 102 -2.70 -6.88 -12.10
CA PRO A 102 -3.21 -7.49 -13.33
C PRO A 102 -4.06 -6.53 -14.17
N ILE A 103 -4.96 -5.76 -13.54
CA ILE A 103 -5.78 -4.76 -14.26
C ILE A 103 -4.88 -3.71 -14.92
N GLY A 104 -3.93 -3.14 -14.19
CA GLY A 104 -2.94 -2.22 -14.74
C GLY A 104 -2.19 -2.82 -15.94
N SER A 105 -1.69 -4.05 -15.79
CA SER A 105 -0.95 -4.75 -16.83
C SER A 105 -1.78 -5.04 -18.07
N MET A 106 -3.06 -5.40 -17.92
CA MET A 106 -3.97 -5.56 -19.05
C MET A 106 -4.18 -4.22 -19.80
N LEU A 107 -4.34 -3.11 -19.07
CA LEU A 107 -4.46 -1.79 -19.68
C LEU A 107 -3.17 -1.39 -20.40
N GLY A 108 -2.02 -1.65 -19.81
CA GLY A 108 -0.72 -1.42 -20.43
C GLY A 108 -0.51 -2.26 -21.69
N ALA A 109 -0.92 -3.54 -21.67
CA ALA A 109 -0.84 -4.44 -22.82
C ALA A 109 -1.81 -4.01 -23.95
N ALA A 110 -3.00 -3.51 -23.60
CA ALA A 110 -3.93 -2.92 -24.55
C ALA A 110 -3.30 -1.68 -25.22
N LEU A 111 -2.63 -0.82 -24.44
CA LEU A 111 -1.87 0.30 -25.01
C LEU A 111 -0.72 -0.21 -25.89
N GLN A 112 0.00 -1.23 -25.47
CA GLN A 112 1.13 -1.78 -26.23
C GLN A 112 0.71 -2.34 -27.59
N SER A 113 -0.45 -3.00 -27.67
CA SER A 113 -1.01 -3.56 -28.90
C SER A 113 -1.67 -2.52 -29.82
N SER A 114 -1.91 -1.30 -29.34
CA SER A 114 -2.44 -0.22 -30.17
C SER A 114 -1.43 0.29 -31.21
N SER A 115 -1.93 0.93 -32.28
CA SER A 115 -1.13 1.61 -33.30
C SER A 115 -0.61 2.99 -32.87
N ILE A 116 -0.71 3.32 -31.57
CA ILE A 116 -0.19 4.58 -31.02
C ILE A 116 1.34 4.63 -31.20
N ASP A 117 1.84 5.83 -31.51
CA ASP A 117 3.27 6.07 -31.70
C ASP A 117 4.09 5.66 -30.45
N PRO A 118 5.26 5.01 -30.63
CA PRO A 118 6.12 4.60 -29.52
C PRO A 118 6.50 5.73 -28.54
N MET A 119 6.64 6.97 -29.00
CA MET A 119 6.94 8.12 -28.15
C MET A 119 5.80 8.44 -27.18
N HIS A 120 4.53 8.32 -27.63
CA HIS A 120 3.39 8.51 -26.75
C HIS A 120 3.25 7.36 -25.74
N LYS A 121 3.58 6.12 -26.15
CA LYS A 121 3.62 4.97 -25.22
C LYS A 121 4.67 5.17 -24.14
N LEU A 122 5.87 5.61 -24.52
CA LEU A 122 6.94 5.95 -23.58
C LEU A 122 6.52 7.08 -22.64
N GLY A 123 5.90 8.13 -23.16
CA GLY A 123 5.37 9.23 -22.34
C GLY A 123 4.34 8.76 -21.32
N ALA A 124 3.44 7.83 -21.69
CA ALA A 124 2.47 7.26 -20.77
C ALA A 124 3.13 6.41 -19.66
N VAL A 125 4.14 5.61 -20.00
CA VAL A 125 4.93 4.84 -19.02
C VAL A 125 5.61 5.78 -18.04
N LEU A 126 6.36 6.78 -18.52
CA LEU A 126 7.06 7.74 -17.66
C LEU A 126 6.11 8.51 -16.74
N LEU A 127 4.94 8.91 -17.24
CA LEU A 127 3.91 9.57 -16.45
C LEU A 127 3.43 8.66 -15.31
N PHE A 128 3.09 7.42 -15.61
CA PHE A 128 2.52 6.51 -14.62
C PHE A 128 3.56 6.00 -13.62
N GLU A 129 4.80 5.78 -14.05
CA GLU A 129 5.93 5.49 -13.15
C GLU A 129 6.22 6.67 -12.22
N SER A 130 6.15 7.92 -12.73
CA SER A 130 6.32 9.12 -11.90
C SER A 130 5.20 9.25 -10.86
N LEU A 131 3.96 8.94 -11.24
CA LEU A 131 2.82 8.90 -10.31
C LEU A 131 2.95 7.75 -9.30
N ALA A 132 3.44 6.58 -9.72
CA ALA A 132 3.72 5.46 -8.83
C ALA A 132 4.78 5.84 -7.80
N ALA A 133 5.88 6.45 -8.22
CA ALA A 133 6.91 6.97 -7.32
C ALA A 133 6.34 8.02 -6.34
N GLY A 134 5.52 8.96 -6.83
CA GLY A 134 4.89 9.98 -6.00
C GLY A 134 3.94 9.40 -4.94
N THR A 135 3.12 8.42 -5.32
CA THR A 135 2.21 7.72 -4.39
C THR A 135 2.98 6.95 -3.32
N PHE A 136 4.08 6.27 -3.69
CA PHE A 136 4.94 5.57 -2.73
C PHE A 136 5.57 6.53 -1.72
N ILE A 137 6.06 7.69 -2.17
CA ILE A 137 6.58 8.75 -1.28
C ILE A 137 5.49 9.24 -0.33
N TYR A 138 4.31 9.57 -0.86
CA TYR A 138 3.17 10.02 -0.05
C TYR A 138 2.82 8.99 1.05
N VAL A 139 2.63 7.73 0.67
CA VAL A 139 2.29 6.65 1.62
C VAL A 139 3.39 6.48 2.67
N THR A 140 4.65 6.44 2.25
CA THR A 140 5.79 6.23 3.14
C THR A 140 5.88 7.34 4.20
N PHE A 141 5.81 8.61 3.79
CA PHE A 141 6.04 9.72 4.71
C PHE A 141 4.79 10.11 5.51
N LEU A 142 3.64 10.19 4.86
CA LEU A 142 2.43 10.75 5.47
C LEU A 142 1.50 9.68 6.05
N GLU A 143 1.54 8.45 5.54
CA GLU A 143 0.68 7.39 6.05
C GLU A 143 1.40 6.39 6.95
N VAL A 144 2.67 6.06 6.67
CA VAL A 144 3.46 5.12 7.49
C VAL A 144 4.26 5.87 8.54
N LEU A 145 5.17 6.75 8.13
CA LEU A 145 6.10 7.42 9.05
C LEU A 145 5.38 8.36 10.03
N ALA A 146 4.42 9.15 9.55
CA ALA A 146 3.64 10.02 10.42
C ALA A 146 2.89 9.26 11.52
N ARG A 147 2.37 8.05 11.22
CA ARG A 147 1.71 7.18 12.21
C ARG A 147 2.68 6.62 13.22
N GLU A 148 3.80 6.09 12.74
CA GLU A 148 4.74 5.41 13.62
C GLU A 148 5.46 6.42 14.54
N LYS A 149 5.57 7.70 14.14
CA LYS A 149 6.02 8.80 15.00
C LYS A 149 5.08 9.07 16.21
N GLU A 150 3.81 8.66 16.14
CA GLU A 150 2.87 8.77 17.28
C GLU A 150 3.18 7.71 18.37
N ASN A 151 4.03 6.72 18.09
CA ASN A 151 4.44 5.70 19.08
C ASN A 151 5.57 6.22 19.98
N GLU A 152 5.62 5.74 21.23
CA GLU A 152 6.66 6.11 22.23
C GLU A 152 8.06 5.54 21.94
N ILE A 153 8.29 4.98 20.75
CA ILE A 153 9.60 4.41 20.37
C ILE A 153 10.57 5.55 20.04
N ASN A 154 11.85 5.38 20.38
CA ASN A 154 12.89 6.34 20.02
C ASN A 154 12.96 6.51 18.49
N SER A 155 12.74 7.74 18.03
CA SER A 155 12.67 8.13 16.63
C SER A 155 13.93 7.75 15.82
N LEU A 156 15.09 7.65 16.46
CA LEU A 156 16.33 7.22 15.82
C LEU A 156 16.29 5.73 15.39
N HIS A 157 15.78 4.84 16.25
CA HIS A 157 15.69 3.41 15.93
C HIS A 157 14.70 3.14 14.79
N GLN A 158 13.59 3.88 14.80
CA GLN A 158 12.60 3.84 13.75
C GLN A 158 13.18 4.33 12.42
N LEU A 159 13.93 5.44 12.43
CA LEU A 159 14.63 5.95 11.24
C LEU A 159 15.66 4.95 10.71
N ILE A 160 16.48 4.36 11.58
CA ILE A 160 17.47 3.34 11.19
C ILE A 160 16.76 2.13 10.55
N SER A 161 15.65 1.68 11.13
CA SER A 161 14.87 0.55 10.59
C SER A 161 14.32 0.85 9.19
N ILE A 162 13.83 2.08 8.96
CA ILE A 162 13.37 2.53 7.64
C ILE A 162 14.53 2.57 6.64
N VAL A 163 15.68 3.12 7.01
CA VAL A 163 16.86 3.20 6.15
C VAL A 163 17.38 1.82 5.77
N ILE A 164 17.42 0.88 6.72
CA ILE A 164 17.81 -0.51 6.48
C ILE A 164 16.83 -1.17 5.51
N GLY A 165 15.52 -1.05 5.76
CA GLY A 165 14.49 -1.60 4.89
C GLY A 165 14.57 -1.05 3.46
N PHE A 166 14.67 0.27 3.32
CA PHE A 166 14.82 0.92 2.01
C PHE A 166 16.08 0.44 1.28
N SER A 167 17.23 0.40 1.97
CA SER A 167 18.51 -0.03 1.39
C SER A 167 18.46 -1.48 0.93
N LEU A 168 17.79 -2.35 1.68
CA LEU A 168 17.61 -3.76 1.32
C LEU A 168 16.83 -3.89 0.01
N ILE A 169 15.70 -3.19 -0.15
CA ILE A 169 14.89 -3.26 -1.37
C ILE A 169 15.62 -2.64 -2.56
N ALA A 170 16.28 -1.50 -2.35
CA ALA A 170 17.08 -0.86 -3.38
C ALA A 170 18.22 -1.77 -3.87
N LEU A 171 18.91 -2.46 -2.96
CA LEU A 171 19.96 -3.41 -3.32
C LEU A 171 19.39 -4.62 -4.08
N LEU A 172 18.27 -5.19 -3.63
CA LEU A 172 17.62 -6.30 -4.30
C LEU A 172 17.16 -5.93 -5.72
N GLN A 173 16.60 -4.73 -5.90
CA GLN A 173 16.23 -4.23 -7.23
C GLN A 173 17.46 -4.01 -8.10
N PHE A 174 18.51 -3.39 -7.57
CA PHE A 174 19.75 -3.16 -8.32
C PHE A 174 20.36 -4.47 -8.83
N LEU A 175 20.37 -5.52 -8.00
CA LEU A 175 20.89 -6.84 -8.39
C LEU A 175 20.01 -7.60 -9.39
N THR A 176 18.72 -7.27 -9.49
CA THR A 176 17.78 -7.96 -10.38
C THR A 176 17.55 -7.24 -11.71
N THR A 177 17.82 -5.93 -11.77
CA THR A 177 17.69 -5.10 -12.97
C THR A 177 19.02 -4.72 -13.61
N GLY A 178 20.13 -4.80 -12.87
CA GLY A 178 21.49 -4.57 -13.35
C GLY A 178 22.10 -5.72 -14.13
#